data_AF-A0A3B4B8F5-F1
#
_entry.id   AF-A0A3B4B8F5-F1
#
_cell.length_a   1.000
_cell.length_b   1.000
_cell.length_c   1.000
_cell.angle_alpha   90.00
_cell.angle_beta   90.00
_cell.angle_gamma   90.00
#
_symmetry.space_group_name_H-M   'P 1'
#
loop_
_entity.id
_entity.type
_entity.pdbx_description
1 polymer ?
#
loop_
_entity_poly.entity_id
_entity_poly.type
_entity_poly.pdbx_seq_one_letter_code
_entity_poly.pdbx_strand_id
1 'polypeptide(L)'
;MEMDASHMLEAALEQMDDIIAGSKSVTVASSGSIFELTSPGDIGPLRVLRLAEDLKEALELQSSQEEKEGLREQLPTHTANTLLHWLTNGDVNLCSPSNNETYQDRLLRLEGDKESLVLQVSVLTDQVEAQGDKIRDLESSLKVHRQKLTSTEEMLQQELMSRTSLETQKLDLMDEVSYLKLKLVSMDETTVNGTTSPTQETGNAKNNKAEDQILVLSRVFFNNDVCFY
;
A
#
# COMPACT_ATOMS: atom_id res chain seq x y z
N MET A 1 10.43 -25.14 -9.19
CA MET A 1 9.34 -25.42 -8.25
C MET A 1 9.25 -24.20 -7.35
N GLU A 2 8.78 -23.09 -7.91
CA GLU A 2 8.53 -21.86 -7.15
C GLU A 2 7.16 -22.05 -6.52
N MET A 3 7.14 -22.30 -5.21
CA MET A 3 5.91 -22.23 -4.44
C MET A 3 5.55 -20.75 -4.40
N ASP A 4 4.54 -20.38 -5.19
CA ASP A 4 4.11 -19.02 -5.40
C ASP A 4 3.78 -18.36 -4.05
N ALA A 5 4.37 -17.20 -3.77
CA ALA A 5 4.19 -16.50 -2.50
C ALA A 5 2.71 -16.27 -2.16
N SER A 6 1.85 -16.22 -3.19
CA SER A 6 0.40 -16.18 -3.06
C SER A 6 -0.20 -17.39 -2.33
N HIS A 7 0.27 -18.61 -2.62
CA HIS A 7 -0.24 -19.83 -1.99
C HIS A 7 0.21 -19.92 -0.52
N MET A 8 1.38 -19.39 -0.18
CA MET A 8 1.82 -19.31 1.22
C MET A 8 0.97 -18.31 2.02
N LEU A 9 0.58 -17.19 1.42
CA LEU A 9 -0.29 -16.21 2.07
C LEU A 9 -1.70 -16.77 2.27
N GLU A 10 -2.25 -17.44 1.26
CA GLU A 10 -3.57 -18.08 1.33
C GLU A 10 -3.65 -19.14 2.44
N ALA A 11 -2.64 -20.02 2.52
CA ALA A 11 -2.56 -21.02 3.58
C ALA A 11 -2.36 -20.41 4.97
N ALA A 12 -1.65 -19.28 5.08
CA ALA A 12 -1.47 -18.58 6.35
C ALA A 12 -2.76 -17.90 6.83
N LEU A 13 -3.57 -17.33 5.91
CA LEU A 13 -4.86 -16.74 6.23
C LEU A 13 -5.89 -17.79 6.64
N GLU A 14 -5.94 -18.93 5.94
CA GLU A 14 -6.79 -20.06 6.32
C GLU A 14 -6.44 -20.61 7.72
N GLN A 15 -5.15 -20.64 8.06
CA GLN A 15 -4.70 -21.01 9.40
C GLN A 15 -5.14 -20.00 10.48
N MET A 16 -5.19 -18.70 10.17
CA MET A 16 -5.69 -17.69 11.10
C MET A 16 -7.20 -17.84 11.33
N ASP A 17 -7.96 -18.11 10.28
CA ASP A 17 -9.40 -18.36 10.38
C ASP A 17 -9.71 -19.61 11.21
N ASP A 18 -8.92 -20.68 11.07
CA ASP A 18 -9.06 -21.89 11.89
C ASP A 18 -8.74 -21.65 13.38
N ILE A 19 -7.85 -20.71 13.71
CA ILE A 19 -7.54 -20.32 15.09
C ILE A 19 -8.68 -19.46 15.66
N ILE A 20 -9.21 -18.52 14.89
CA ILE A 20 -10.33 -17.65 15.31
C ILE A 20 -11.63 -18.46 15.46
N ALA A 21 -11.88 -19.43 14.57
CA ALA A 21 -13.02 -20.33 14.63
C ALA A 21 -12.88 -21.43 15.71
N GLY A 22 -11.70 -21.54 16.35
CA GLY A 22 -11.43 -22.53 17.40
C GLY A 22 -11.19 -23.96 16.88
N SER A 23 -11.01 -24.14 15.57
CA SER A 23 -10.78 -25.42 14.91
C SER A 23 -9.36 -25.97 15.10
N LYS A 24 -8.37 -25.10 15.38
CA LYS A 24 -6.96 -25.49 15.59
C LYS A 24 -6.37 -24.79 16.81
N SER A 25 -6.40 -25.46 17.97
CA SER A 25 -5.75 -24.97 19.19
C SER A 25 -4.23 -25.16 19.10
N VAL A 26 -3.49 -24.07 18.89
CA VAL A 26 -2.03 -24.03 19.06
C VAL A 26 -1.70 -24.16 20.55
N THR A 27 -1.28 -25.36 20.96
CA THR A 27 -0.67 -25.60 22.27
C THR A 27 0.75 -25.03 22.29
N VAL A 28 0.90 -23.73 22.56
CA VAL A 28 2.20 -23.21 23.03
C VAL A 28 2.26 -23.46 24.54
N ALA A 29 3.00 -24.50 24.90
CA ALA A 29 3.33 -24.80 26.28
C ALA A 29 4.23 -23.69 26.84
N SER A 30 3.64 -22.78 27.64
CA SER A 30 4.38 -21.96 28.60
C SER A 30 4.15 -22.52 30.00
N SER A 31 5.25 -23.00 30.55
CA SER A 31 5.45 -23.70 31.82
C SER A 31 4.67 -23.15 33.02
N GLY A 32 4.02 -24.07 33.73
CA GLY A 32 3.44 -23.84 35.05
C GLY A 32 2.65 -25.04 35.55
N SER A 33 3.33 -26.15 35.82
CA SER A 33 2.89 -27.32 36.62
C SER A 33 1.37 -27.57 36.67
N ILE A 34 0.84 -28.36 35.74
CA ILE A 34 -0.40 -29.12 35.96
C ILE A 34 -0.16 -30.55 35.48
N PHE A 35 -0.41 -31.47 36.38
CA PHE A 35 -0.41 -32.91 36.16
C PHE A 35 -1.23 -33.27 34.93
N GLU A 36 -0.55 -33.87 33.96
CA GLU A 36 -0.95 -35.07 33.23
C GLU A 36 -2.38 -35.56 33.48
N LEU A 37 -3.34 -35.13 32.65
CA LEU A 37 -4.44 -35.97 32.19
C LEU A 37 -4.81 -35.60 30.75
N THR A 38 -4.48 -36.52 29.86
CA THR A 38 -4.76 -36.50 28.44
C THR A 38 -6.23 -36.86 28.18
N SER A 39 -7.11 -35.86 28.05
CA SER A 39 -8.40 -36.01 27.35
C SER A 39 -8.95 -34.64 26.91
N PRO A 40 -9.49 -34.49 25.68
CA PRO A 40 -9.94 -33.21 25.16
C PRO A 40 -11.30 -32.85 25.78
N GLY A 41 -11.27 -32.18 26.94
CA GLY A 41 -12.48 -31.71 27.62
C GLY A 41 -12.31 -31.30 29.09
N ASP A 42 -11.08 -31.26 29.62
CA ASP A 42 -10.87 -31.04 31.06
C ASP A 42 -10.55 -29.57 31.38
N ILE A 43 -11.57 -28.72 31.31
CA ILE A 43 -11.59 -27.49 32.10
C ILE A 43 -12.09 -27.93 33.48
N GLY A 44 -11.18 -28.29 34.38
CA GLY A 44 -11.49 -28.88 35.69
C GLY A 44 -12.68 -28.24 36.42
N PRO A 45 -12.79 -26.90 36.49
CA PRO A 45 -13.95 -26.22 37.07
C PRO A 45 -15.27 -26.45 36.32
N LEU A 46 -15.25 -26.44 34.98
CA LEU A 46 -16.44 -26.67 34.16
C LEU A 46 -16.88 -28.13 34.20
N ARG A 47 -15.95 -29.07 34.31
CA ARG A 47 -16.25 -30.49 34.49
C ARG A 47 -16.90 -30.76 35.84
N VAL A 48 -16.42 -30.11 36.91
CA VAL A 48 -17.07 -30.19 38.24
C VAL A 48 -18.49 -29.64 38.19
N LEU A 49 -18.71 -28.50 37.52
CA LEU A 49 -20.05 -27.92 37.35
C LEU A 49 -20.97 -28.83 36.55
N ARG A 50 -20.48 -29.41 35.44
CA ARG A 50 -21.27 -30.34 34.63
C ARG A 50 -21.64 -31.60 35.40
N LEU A 51 -20.69 -32.20 36.11
CA LEU A 51 -20.95 -33.37 36.95
C LEU A 51 -21.91 -33.05 38.11
N ALA A 52 -21.86 -31.84 38.66
CA ALA A 52 -22.81 -31.39 39.68
C ALA A 52 -24.23 -31.24 39.11
N GLU A 53 -24.37 -30.71 37.88
CA GLU A 53 -25.66 -30.62 37.18
C GLU A 53 -26.20 -32.02 36.84
N ASP A 54 -25.37 -32.91 36.27
CA ASP A 54 -25.75 -34.30 35.97
C ASP A 54 -26.21 -35.05 37.23
N LEU A 55 -25.53 -34.83 38.37
CA LEU A 55 -25.85 -35.44 39.65
C LEU A 55 -27.16 -34.87 40.24
N LYS A 56 -27.39 -33.56 40.09
CA LYS A 56 -28.65 -32.92 40.47
C LYS A 56 -29.82 -33.46 39.65
N GLU A 57 -29.69 -33.54 38.32
CA GLU A 57 -30.71 -34.10 37.43
C GLU A 57 -31.00 -35.57 37.79
N ALA A 58 -29.96 -36.37 38.01
CA ALA A 58 -30.12 -37.77 38.41
C ALA A 58 -30.84 -37.93 39.75
N LEU A 59 -30.62 -37.01 40.71
CA LEU A 59 -31.34 -36.97 41.98
C LEU A 59 -32.77 -36.45 41.83
N GLU A 60 -33.03 -35.49 40.96
CA GLU A 60 -34.38 -34.96 40.70
C GLU A 60 -35.30 -36.00 40.04
N LEU A 61 -34.74 -36.88 39.20
CA LEU A 61 -35.44 -38.01 38.59
C LEU A 61 -35.84 -39.12 39.58
N GLN A 62 -35.23 -39.17 40.77
CA GLN A 62 -35.67 -40.10 41.83
C GLN A 62 -36.94 -39.56 42.49
N SER A 63 -38.06 -40.26 42.29
CA SER A 63 -39.39 -39.80 42.69
C SER A 63 -39.75 -40.11 44.15
N SER A 64 -39.10 -41.10 44.77
CA SER A 64 -39.35 -41.47 46.17
C SER A 64 -38.29 -40.90 47.11
N GLN A 65 -38.73 -40.37 48.25
CA GLN A 65 -37.85 -39.80 49.28
C GLN A 65 -36.96 -40.87 49.93
N GLU A 66 -37.44 -42.12 49.99
CA GLU A 66 -36.72 -43.26 50.56
C GLU A 66 -35.49 -43.66 49.73
N GLU A 67 -35.58 -43.59 48.39
CA GLU A 67 -34.43 -43.82 47.51
C GLU A 67 -33.38 -42.71 47.63
N LYS A 68 -33.81 -41.45 47.78
CA LYS A 68 -32.92 -40.32 48.04
C LYS A 68 -32.19 -40.47 49.37
N GLU A 69 -32.88 -40.94 50.41
CA GLU A 69 -32.30 -41.19 51.72
C GLU A 69 -31.34 -42.38 51.69
N GLY A 70 -31.68 -43.47 51.00
CA GLY A 70 -30.77 -44.60 50.79
C GLY A 70 -29.50 -44.24 50.02
N LEU A 71 -29.55 -43.29 49.08
CA LEU A 71 -28.36 -42.75 48.40
C LEU A 71 -27.54 -41.83 49.31
N ARG A 72 -28.18 -41.07 50.20
CA ARG A 72 -27.50 -40.23 51.20
C ARG A 72 -26.78 -41.08 52.26
N GLU A 73 -27.35 -42.23 52.63
CA GLU A 73 -26.72 -43.19 53.55
C GLU A 73 -25.49 -43.87 52.93
N GLN A 74 -25.45 -44.01 51.60
CA GLN A 74 -24.28 -44.53 50.88
C GLN A 74 -23.13 -43.52 50.78
N LEU A 75 -23.40 -42.22 51.00
CA LEU A 75 -22.37 -41.20 50.97
C LEU A 75 -21.64 -41.18 52.33
N PRO A 76 -20.31 -41.38 52.37
CA PRO A 76 -19.56 -41.29 53.61
C PRO A 76 -19.77 -39.93 54.29
N THR A 77 -20.10 -39.94 55.58
CA THR A 77 -20.42 -38.73 56.36
C THR A 77 -19.30 -37.68 56.29
N HIS A 78 -18.05 -38.12 56.21
CA HIS A 78 -16.89 -37.25 56.04
C HIS A 78 -16.94 -36.47 54.71
N THR A 79 -17.28 -37.12 53.59
CA THR A 79 -17.39 -36.48 52.28
C THR A 79 -18.53 -35.46 52.26
N ALA A 80 -19.69 -35.81 52.82
CA ALA A 80 -20.83 -34.90 52.94
C ALA A 80 -20.49 -33.65 53.76
N ASN A 81 -19.81 -33.83 54.90
CA ASN A 81 -19.38 -32.73 55.75
C ASN A 81 -18.32 -31.85 55.09
N THR A 82 -17.38 -32.43 54.34
CA THR A 82 -16.37 -31.69 53.58
C THR A 82 -17.01 -30.85 52.47
N LEU A 83 -17.96 -31.41 51.72
CA LEU A 83 -18.71 -30.66 50.71
C LEU A 83 -19.57 -29.55 51.33
N LEU A 84 -20.24 -29.83 52.45
CA LEU A 84 -21.02 -28.83 53.16
C LEU A 84 -20.13 -27.68 53.64
N HIS A 85 -19.00 -28.00 54.29
CA HIS A 85 -18.01 -27.02 54.73
C HIS A 85 -17.46 -26.20 53.56
N TRP A 86 -17.18 -26.83 52.42
CA TRP A 86 -16.73 -26.13 51.21
C TRP A 86 -17.79 -25.16 50.66
N LEU A 87 -19.06 -25.58 50.62
CA LEU A 87 -20.18 -24.75 50.17
C LEU A 87 -20.52 -23.63 51.16
N THR A 88 -20.43 -23.87 52.47
CA THR A 88 -20.77 -22.88 53.50
C THR A 88 -19.64 -21.90 53.76
N ASN A 89 -18.39 -22.30 53.65
CA ASN A 89 -17.26 -21.44 54.02
C ASN A 89 -16.82 -20.52 52.89
N GLY A 90 -17.40 -20.60 51.69
CA GLY A 90 -17.26 -19.58 50.64
C GLY A 90 -15.84 -19.31 50.17
N ASP A 91 -14.85 -20.13 50.56
CA ASP A 91 -13.44 -19.97 50.21
C ASP A 91 -13.14 -20.46 48.78
N VAL A 92 -14.17 -20.45 47.93
CA VAL A 92 -14.06 -20.52 46.48
C VAL A 92 -13.52 -19.21 45.95
N ASN A 93 -12.28 -18.88 46.33
CA ASN A 93 -11.32 -18.08 45.60
C ASN A 93 -11.93 -17.08 44.60
N LEU A 94 -12.81 -16.19 45.09
CA LEU A 94 -13.00 -14.90 44.47
C LEU A 94 -11.68 -14.21 44.77
N CYS A 95 -10.75 -14.29 43.82
CA CYS A 95 -9.54 -13.48 43.78
C CYS A 95 -9.92 -12.08 44.26
N SER A 96 -9.70 -11.82 45.55
CA SER A 96 -10.07 -10.55 46.15
C SER A 96 -9.12 -9.58 45.51
N PRO A 97 -9.62 -8.59 44.74
CA PRO A 97 -8.74 -7.60 44.17
C PRO A 97 -7.91 -7.01 45.31
N SER A 98 -6.63 -6.76 45.06
CA SER A 98 -5.66 -6.21 46.03
C SER A 98 -6.10 -4.89 46.69
N ASN A 99 -7.23 -4.33 46.27
CA ASN A 99 -7.92 -3.20 46.87
C ASN A 99 -9.33 -3.66 47.25
N ASN A 100 -9.79 -3.28 48.44
CA ASN A 100 -11.15 -3.54 48.97
C ASN A 100 -12.27 -2.88 48.11
N GLU A 101 -12.27 -3.10 46.80
CA GLU A 101 -13.27 -2.60 45.87
C GLU A 101 -14.42 -3.59 45.76
N THR A 102 -15.64 -3.08 45.76
CA THR A 102 -16.82 -3.90 45.51
C THR A 102 -16.85 -4.29 44.04
N TYR A 103 -17.36 -5.49 43.71
CA TYR A 103 -17.58 -5.90 42.31
C TYR A 103 -18.34 -4.87 41.47
N GLN A 104 -19.27 -4.15 42.11
CA GLN A 104 -20.04 -3.08 41.48
C GLN A 104 -19.18 -1.86 41.12
N ASP A 105 -18.23 -1.46 41.98
CA ASP A 105 -17.30 -0.36 41.72
C ASP A 105 -16.33 -0.72 40.59
N ARG A 106 -15.88 -1.98 40.54
CA ARG A 106 -15.06 -2.51 39.45
C ARG A 106 -15.79 -2.46 38.12
N LEU A 107 -17.04 -2.91 38.11
CA LEU A 107 -17.87 -2.96 36.91
C LEU A 107 -18.10 -1.55 36.36
N LEU A 108 -18.50 -0.61 37.21
CA LEU A 108 -18.74 0.78 36.82
C LEU A 108 -17.49 1.46 36.27
N ARG A 109 -16.31 1.19 36.86
CA ARG A 109 -15.03 1.68 36.32
C ARG A 109 -14.72 1.09 34.95
N LEU A 110 -14.86 -0.22 34.80
CA LEU A 110 -14.62 -0.89 33.51
C LEU A 110 -15.60 -0.44 32.42
N GLU A 111 -16.85 -0.14 32.77
CA GLU A 111 -17.83 0.45 31.86
C GLU A 111 -17.40 1.84 31.41
N GLY A 112 -16.92 2.69 32.33
CA GLY A 112 -16.35 3.99 32.00
C GLY A 112 -15.09 3.91 31.11
N ASP A 113 -14.18 2.98 31.42
CA ASP A 113 -12.99 2.74 30.59
C ASP A 113 -13.37 2.24 29.19
N LYS A 114 -14.40 1.37 29.09
CA LYS A 114 -14.94 0.90 27.82
C LYS A 114 -15.50 2.05 26.99
N GLU A 115 -16.28 2.95 27.59
CA GLU A 115 -16.84 4.12 26.91
C GLU A 115 -15.75 5.08 26.42
N SER A 116 -14.74 5.33 27.26
CA SER A 116 -13.57 6.14 26.90
C SER A 116 -12.80 5.53 25.72
N LEU A 117 -12.56 4.21 25.76
CA LEU A 117 -11.88 3.50 24.68
C LEU A 117 -12.70 3.53 23.39
N VAL A 118 -14.02 3.36 23.47
CA VAL A 118 -14.91 3.47 22.30
C VAL A 118 -14.80 4.85 21.66
N LEU A 119 -14.78 5.92 22.45
CA LEU A 119 -14.59 7.28 21.92
C LEU A 119 -13.21 7.43 21.26
N GLN A 120 -12.14 6.91 21.88
CA GLN A 120 -10.81 6.97 21.29
C GLN A 120 -10.73 6.21 19.95
N VAL A 121 -11.33 5.02 19.87
CA VAL A 121 -11.43 4.26 18.64
C VAL A 121 -12.21 5.06 17.59
N SER A 122 -13.34 5.67 17.96
CA SER A 122 -14.12 6.51 17.03
C SER A 122 -13.28 7.66 16.47
N VAL A 123 -12.56 8.40 17.32
CA VAL A 123 -11.69 9.51 16.87
C VAL A 123 -10.57 9.01 15.96
N LEU A 124 -9.94 7.89 16.30
CA LEU A 124 -8.90 7.30 15.46
C LEU A 124 -9.46 6.83 14.11
N THR A 125 -10.68 6.26 14.08
CA THR A 125 -11.37 5.89 12.86
C THR A 125 -11.60 7.10 11.96
N ASP A 126 -12.16 8.19 12.50
CA ASP A 126 -12.39 9.44 11.75
C ASP A 126 -11.07 10.04 11.22
N GLN A 127 -9.99 9.96 12.01
CA GLN A 127 -8.66 10.43 11.61
C GLN A 127 -8.07 9.60 10.46
N VAL A 128 -8.21 8.28 10.51
CA VAL A 128 -7.74 7.39 9.44
C VAL A 128 -8.54 7.62 8.16
N GLU A 129 -9.86 7.81 8.26
CA GLU A 129 -10.71 8.15 7.12
C GLU A 129 -10.29 9.48 6.49
N ALA A 130 -10.13 10.54 7.29
CA ALA A 130 -9.70 11.85 6.81
C ALA A 130 -8.29 11.81 6.17
N GLN A 131 -7.38 11.00 6.70
CA GLN A 131 -6.07 10.78 6.08
C GLN A 131 -6.20 10.03 4.75
N GLY A 132 -7.08 9.03 4.68
CA GLY A 132 -7.40 8.32 3.44
C GLY A 132 -7.94 9.27 2.37
N ASP A 133 -8.82 10.19 2.74
CA ASP A 133 -9.36 11.22 1.84
C ASP A 133 -8.25 12.13 1.32
N LYS A 134 -7.36 12.57 2.23
CA LYS A 134 -6.25 13.44 1.87
C LYS A 134 -5.29 12.77 0.87
N ILE A 135 -5.03 11.47 1.04
CA ILE A 135 -4.21 10.70 0.10
C ILE A 135 -4.88 10.67 -1.28
N ARG A 136 -6.17 10.35 -1.35
CA ARG A 136 -6.91 10.30 -2.64
C ARG A 136 -6.90 11.65 -3.36
N ASP A 137 -7.06 12.75 -2.62
CA ASP A 137 -6.96 14.10 -3.17
C ASP A 137 -5.57 14.41 -3.75
N LEU A 138 -4.51 14.03 -3.02
CA LEU A 138 -3.13 14.22 -3.46
C LEU A 138 -2.81 13.37 -4.70
N GLU A 139 -3.26 12.12 -4.73
CA GLU A 139 -3.11 11.22 -5.89
C GLU A 139 -3.83 11.77 -7.13
N SER A 140 -5.06 12.28 -6.96
CA SER A 140 -5.82 12.93 -8.02
C SER A 140 -5.09 14.17 -8.56
N SER A 141 -4.62 15.05 -7.66
CA SER A 141 -3.84 16.24 -8.04
C SER A 141 -2.56 15.86 -8.79
N LEU A 142 -1.83 14.86 -8.30
CA LEU A 142 -0.62 14.34 -8.95
C LEU A 142 -0.92 13.82 -10.37
N LYS A 143 -2.03 13.11 -10.55
CA LYS A 143 -2.48 12.61 -11.86
C LYS A 143 -2.78 13.77 -12.82
N VAL A 144 -3.48 14.80 -12.36
CA VAL A 144 -3.76 16.02 -13.14
C VAL A 144 -2.47 16.72 -13.56
N HIS A 145 -1.51 16.88 -12.63
CA HIS A 145 -0.22 17.48 -12.94
C HIS A 145 0.58 16.67 -13.97
N ARG A 146 0.59 15.34 -13.88
CA ARG A 146 1.23 14.47 -14.88
C ARG A 146 0.59 14.65 -16.25
N GLN A 147 -0.74 14.63 -16.34
CA GLN A 147 -1.44 14.82 -17.60
C GLN A 147 -1.13 16.20 -18.22
N LYS A 148 -1.08 17.25 -17.39
CA LYS A 148 -0.71 18.59 -17.85
C LYS A 148 0.72 18.62 -18.38
N LEU A 149 1.67 17.97 -17.69
CA LEU A 149 3.05 17.88 -18.12
C LEU A 149 3.16 17.19 -19.49
N THR A 150 2.53 16.03 -19.66
CA THR A 150 2.49 15.30 -20.93
C THR A 150 1.88 16.16 -22.05
N SER A 151 0.75 16.84 -21.79
CA SER A 151 0.12 17.72 -22.79
C SER A 151 1.04 18.88 -23.20
N THR A 152 1.77 19.49 -22.25
CA THR A 152 2.71 20.56 -22.57
C THR A 152 3.96 20.06 -23.30
N GLU A 153 4.40 18.84 -23.02
CA GLU A 153 5.52 18.19 -23.70
C GLU A 153 5.16 17.87 -25.16
N GLU A 154 3.98 17.30 -25.39
CA GLU A 154 3.45 17.05 -26.75
C GLU A 154 3.34 18.35 -27.56
N MET A 155 2.83 19.42 -26.95
CA MET A 155 2.74 20.74 -27.59
C MET A 155 4.12 21.29 -27.94
N LEU A 156 5.09 21.16 -27.03
CA LEU A 156 6.47 21.60 -27.28
C LEU A 156 7.13 20.81 -28.40
N GLN A 157 6.92 19.49 -28.45
CA GLN A 157 7.45 18.64 -29.51
C GLN A 157 6.86 19.04 -30.87
N GLN A 158 5.56 19.33 -30.93
CA GLN A 158 4.90 19.79 -32.15
C GLN A 158 5.46 21.15 -32.62
N GLU A 159 5.65 22.10 -31.70
CA GLU A 159 6.26 23.40 -32.01
C GLU A 159 7.69 23.25 -32.54
N LEU A 160 8.49 22.38 -31.93
CA LEU A 160 9.85 22.10 -32.37
C LEU A 160 9.88 21.52 -33.79
N MET A 161 8.99 20.58 -34.10
CA MET A 161 8.85 20.03 -35.45
C MET A 161 8.42 21.10 -36.47
N SER A 162 7.47 21.97 -36.10
CA SER A 162 7.03 23.08 -36.96
C SER A 162 8.14 24.08 -37.21
N ARG A 163 8.89 24.46 -36.17
CA ARG A 163 10.03 25.36 -36.26
C ARG A 163 11.12 24.80 -37.17
N THR A 164 11.47 23.52 -37.01
CA THR A 164 12.47 22.87 -37.88
C THR A 164 12.02 22.88 -39.34
N SER A 165 10.74 22.55 -39.61
CA SER A 165 10.20 22.58 -40.97
C SER A 165 10.24 23.98 -41.58
N LEU A 166 9.89 25.01 -40.82
CA LEU A 166 9.96 26.41 -41.27
C LEU A 166 11.40 26.87 -41.52
N GLU A 167 12.34 26.47 -40.67
CA GLU A 167 13.77 26.78 -40.86
C GLU A 167 14.29 26.12 -42.16
N THR A 168 13.91 24.87 -42.45
CA THR A 168 14.23 24.20 -43.72
C THR A 168 13.65 24.97 -44.92
N GLN A 169 12.36 25.31 -44.90
CA GLN A 169 11.74 26.07 -46.00
C GLN A 169 12.39 27.43 -46.21
N LYS A 170 12.79 28.10 -45.12
CA LYS A 170 13.52 29.37 -45.18
C LYS A 170 14.88 29.21 -45.86
N LEU A 171 15.62 28.14 -45.56
CA LEU A 171 16.89 27.85 -46.23
C LEU A 171 16.69 27.57 -47.72
N ASP A 172 15.70 26.76 -48.09
CA ASP A 172 15.38 26.46 -49.49
C ASP A 172 15.05 27.74 -50.29
N LEU A 173 14.28 28.66 -49.68
CA LEU A 173 13.96 29.96 -50.28
C LEU A 173 15.20 30.86 -50.40
N MET A 174 16.10 30.85 -49.41
CA MET A 174 17.36 31.58 -49.48
C MET A 174 18.26 31.07 -50.61
N ASP A 175 18.28 29.76 -50.84
CA ASP A 175 18.99 29.14 -51.94
C ASP A 175 18.40 29.54 -53.30
N GLU A 176 17.07 29.51 -53.45
CA GLU A 176 16.38 29.95 -54.67
C GLU A 176 16.65 31.45 -54.96
N VAL A 177 16.59 32.31 -53.93
CA VAL A 177 16.94 33.73 -54.08
C VAL A 177 18.39 33.91 -54.53
N SER A 178 19.31 33.10 -53.99
CA SER A 178 20.72 33.14 -54.37
C SER A 178 20.93 32.67 -55.81
N TYR A 179 20.22 31.61 -56.22
CA TYR A 179 20.19 31.13 -57.61
C TYR A 179 19.66 32.19 -58.58
N LEU A 180 18.52 32.80 -58.26
CA LEU A 180 17.92 33.87 -59.08
C LEU A 180 18.84 35.10 -59.18
N LYS A 181 19.53 35.47 -58.09
CA LYS A 181 20.53 36.56 -58.12
C LYS A 181 21.69 36.24 -59.07
N LEU A 182 22.23 35.02 -59.03
CA LEU A 182 23.30 34.60 -59.96
C LEU A 182 22.82 34.63 -61.42
N LYS A 183 21.58 34.19 -61.67
CA LYS A 183 20.97 34.22 -63.01
C LYS A 183 20.74 35.65 -63.52
N LEU A 184 20.35 36.57 -62.65
CA LEU A 184 20.19 37.98 -63.02
C LEU A 184 21.52 38.60 -63.41
N VAL A 185 22.59 38.37 -62.63
CA VAL A 185 23.94 38.88 -62.93
C VAL A 185 24.46 38.34 -64.27
N SER A 186 24.25 37.06 -64.57
CA SER A 186 24.70 36.49 -65.85
C SER A 186 23.93 37.06 -67.06
N MET A 187 22.64 37.36 -66.89
CA MET A 187 21.85 38.08 -67.90
C MET A 187 22.36 39.52 -68.09
N ASP A 188 22.68 40.24 -67.02
CA ASP A 188 23.26 41.60 -67.12
C ASP A 188 24.64 41.59 -67.80
N GLU A 189 25.50 40.61 -67.54
CA GLU A 189 26.78 40.45 -68.24
C GLU A 189 26.60 40.18 -69.75
N THR A 190 25.63 39.35 -70.13
CA THR A 190 25.35 39.11 -71.57
C THR A 190 24.75 40.32 -72.29
N THR A 191 24.06 41.22 -71.58
CA THR A 191 23.53 42.46 -72.16
C THR A 191 24.57 43.58 -72.23
N VAL A 192 25.46 43.69 -71.24
CA VAL A 192 26.58 44.65 -71.25
C VAL A 192 27.66 44.27 -72.26
N ASN A 193 27.89 42.97 -72.51
CA ASN A 193 28.86 42.51 -73.51
C ASN A 193 28.35 42.64 -74.97
N GLY A 194 27.13 43.16 -75.18
CA GLY A 194 26.58 43.49 -76.50
C GLY A 194 27.01 44.86 -77.04
N THR A 195 27.79 45.66 -76.29
CA THR A 195 28.35 46.92 -76.79
C THR A 195 29.75 47.15 -76.24
N THR A 196 30.74 47.10 -77.14
CA THR A 196 32.17 47.46 -77.02
C THR A 196 33.19 46.39 -76.56
N SER A 197 33.93 45.90 -77.57
CA SER A 197 35.34 45.45 -77.71
C SER A 197 36.16 44.86 -76.54
N PRO A 198 37.08 43.89 -76.81
CA PRO A 198 37.84 43.19 -75.78
C PRO A 198 39.11 43.94 -75.36
N THR A 199 39.42 43.97 -74.05
CA THR A 199 40.79 44.23 -73.54
C THR A 199 41.02 43.52 -72.20
N GLN A 200 41.79 42.43 -72.27
CA GLN A 200 42.92 42.00 -71.44
C GLN A 200 43.00 42.35 -69.91
N GLU A 201 43.11 41.26 -69.13
CA GLU A 201 43.93 41.02 -67.90
C GLU A 201 43.58 41.55 -66.48
N THR A 202 43.85 40.62 -65.53
CA THR A 202 44.27 40.75 -64.12
C THR A 202 43.25 40.48 -62.99
N GLY A 203 43.59 39.54 -62.08
CA GLY A 203 43.18 39.63 -60.66
C GLY A 203 42.67 38.36 -59.96
N ASN A 204 43.49 37.31 -59.84
CA ASN A 204 43.21 36.06 -59.09
C ASN A 204 43.17 36.22 -57.55
N ALA A 205 42.74 37.38 -57.02
CA ALA A 205 42.67 37.64 -55.58
C ALA A 205 41.25 37.53 -54.99
N LYS A 206 40.21 37.60 -55.84
CA LYS A 206 38.81 37.55 -55.38
C LYS A 206 38.26 36.11 -55.28
N ASN A 207 38.73 35.19 -56.13
CA ASN A 207 38.28 33.79 -56.10
C ASN A 207 38.69 33.09 -54.81
N ASN A 208 39.93 33.28 -54.35
CA ASN A 208 40.42 32.66 -53.12
C ASN A 208 39.64 33.11 -51.89
N LYS A 209 39.15 34.36 -51.87
CA LYS A 209 38.34 34.89 -50.76
C LYS A 209 36.89 34.40 -50.78
N ALA A 210 36.37 34.03 -51.94
CA ALA A 210 35.05 33.40 -52.06
C ALA A 210 35.12 31.92 -51.67
N GLU A 211 36.18 31.21 -52.10
CA GLU A 211 36.44 29.83 -51.71
C GLU A 211 36.70 29.69 -50.21
N ASP A 212 37.45 30.62 -49.60
CA ASP A 212 37.65 30.65 -48.14
C ASP A 212 36.34 30.90 -47.37
N GLN A 213 35.45 31.76 -47.89
CA GLN A 213 34.15 32.01 -47.24
C GLN A 213 33.21 30.80 -47.33
N ILE A 214 33.23 30.08 -48.47
CA ILE A 214 32.46 28.85 -48.64
C ILE A 214 33.01 27.76 -47.72
N LEU A 215 34.34 27.62 -47.60
CA LEU A 215 34.97 26.67 -46.67
C LEU A 215 34.66 27.00 -45.20
N VAL A 216 34.65 28.28 -44.82
CA VAL A 216 34.27 28.71 -43.46
C VAL A 216 32.79 28.44 -43.18
N LEU A 217 31.90 28.73 -44.13
CA LEU A 217 30.46 28.45 -43.99
C LEU A 217 30.20 26.94 -43.91
N SER A 218 30.78 26.12 -44.78
CA SER A 218 30.67 24.66 -44.69
C SER A 218 31.22 24.12 -43.36
N ARG A 219 32.28 24.72 -42.80
CA ARG A 219 32.85 24.30 -41.52
C ARG A 219 32.00 24.72 -40.31
N VAL A 220 31.31 25.85 -40.36
CA VAL A 220 30.35 26.27 -39.31
C VAL A 220 29.09 25.41 -39.35
N PHE A 221 28.62 25.02 -40.53
CA PHE A 221 27.47 24.13 -40.69
C PHE A 221 27.80 22.69 -40.23
N PHE A 222 28.93 22.11 -40.65
CA PHE A 222 29.28 20.73 -40.24
C PHE A 222 29.65 20.56 -38.76
N ASN A 223 30.13 21.61 -38.07
CA ASN A 223 30.46 21.51 -36.63
C ASN A 223 29.25 21.74 -35.70
N ASN A 224 28.13 22.28 -36.20
CA ASN A 224 26.91 22.44 -35.39
C ASN A 224 26.03 21.18 -35.36
N ASP A 225 26.29 20.18 -36.22
CA ASP A 225 25.57 18.89 -36.24
C ASP A 225 26.12 17.85 -35.23
N VAL A 226 27.10 18.19 -34.37
CA VAL A 226 27.75 17.21 -33.46
C VAL A 226 27.34 17.36 -31.98
N CYS A 227 26.29 18.11 -31.64
CA CYS A 227 25.88 18.26 -30.22
C CYS A 227 24.39 18.04 -29.92
N PHE A 228 23.73 17.14 -30.63
CA PHE A 228 22.52 16.48 -30.12
C PHE A 228 22.50 15.02 -30.55
N TYR A 229 23.34 14.20 -29.90
CA TYR A 229 23.06 12.85 -29.38
C TYR A 229 24.27 12.34 -28.60
#